data_AF-A0A7X8E1J8-F1
#
_entry.id   AF-A0A7X8E1J8-F1
#
_cell.length_a   1.000
_cell.length_b   1.000
_cell.length_c   1.000
_cell.angle_alpha   90.00
_cell.angle_beta   90.00
_cell.angle_gamma   90.00
#
_symmetry.space_group_name_H-M   'P 1'
#
loop_
_entity.id
_entity.type
_entity.pdbx_description
1 polymer ?
#
loop_
_entity_poly.entity_id
_entity_poly.type
_entity_poly.pdbx_seq_one_letter_code
_entity_poly.pdbx_strand_id
1 'polypeptide(L)' 'MSAKQSKNQKGLGRGLGALLGQTEQEFKKEKHISEKVLNLPIDEISPNKDQPRKEFDQDKLEELAQSIAENGVLQPIIV' A
#
# COMPACT_ATOMS: atom_id res chain seq x y z
N MET A 1 9.43 60.29 16.93
CA MET A 1 9.43 59.36 18.07
C MET A 1 8.42 58.28 17.76
N SER A 2 8.87 57.08 17.39
CA SER A 2 8.05 56.03 16.76
C SER A 2 7.97 54.78 17.64
N ALA A 3 6.93 54.00 17.38
CA ALA A 3 6.21 53.14 18.31
C ALA A 3 6.97 51.96 18.96
N LYS A 4 6.50 51.69 20.18
CA LYS A 4 6.74 50.58 21.11
C LYS A 4 6.62 49.20 20.43
N GLN A 5 7.70 48.43 20.37
CA GLN A 5 7.68 47.02 19.95
C GLN A 5 7.23 46.12 21.11
N SER A 6 6.07 45.48 20.96
CA SER A 6 5.66 44.34 21.80
C SER A 6 6.34 43.07 21.28
N LYS A 7 7.24 42.48 22.07
CA LYS A 7 7.74 41.13 21.82
C LYS A 7 6.69 40.14 22.33
N ASN A 8 5.82 39.67 21.44
CA ASN A 8 4.97 38.52 21.71
C ASN A 8 5.37 37.35 20.81
N GLN A 9 5.78 36.26 21.45
CA GLN A 9 5.56 34.85 21.08
C GLN A 9 5.68 34.48 19.59
N LYS A 10 6.82 33.88 19.21
CA LYS A 10 6.89 32.97 18.05
C LYS A 10 7.56 31.65 18.42
N GLY A 11 6.76 30.80 19.07
CA GLY A 11 6.45 29.45 18.61
C GLY A 11 7.55 28.39 18.66
N LEU A 12 7.20 27.28 19.31
CA LEU A 12 7.86 25.97 19.34
C LEU A 12 7.85 25.27 17.96
N GLY A 13 8.22 25.97 16.88
CA GLY A 13 8.00 25.54 15.49
C GLY A 13 9.27 25.14 14.74
N ARG A 14 10.43 25.06 15.40
CA ARG A 14 11.71 24.76 14.72
C ARG A 14 12.24 23.35 14.98
N GLY A 15 11.58 22.58 15.83
CA GLY A 15 12.02 21.22 16.20
C GLY A 15 11.52 20.12 15.24
N LEU A 16 10.30 20.25 14.70
CA LEU A 16 9.71 19.21 13.85
C LEU A 16 10.45 19.04 12.52
N GLY A 17 10.92 20.15 11.91
CA GLY A 17 11.67 20.09 10.64
C GLY A 17 13.08 19.48 10.75
N ALA A 18 13.65 19.41 11.96
CA ALA A 18 14.93 18.75 12.20
C ALA A 18 14.77 17.24 12.47
N LEU A 19 13.58 16.81 12.92
CA LEU A 19 13.22 15.39 13.10
C LEU A 19 12.65 14.77 11.83
N LEU A 20 11.93 15.54 11.02
CA LEU A 20 11.37 15.16 9.71
C LEU A 20 12.38 15.40 8.58
N GLY A 21 13.65 15.01 8.81
CA GLY A 21 14.76 15.25 7.91
C GLY A 21 14.42 14.95 6.45
N GLN A 22 14.39 15.99 5.61
CA GLN A 22 14.42 15.91 4.15
C GLN A 22 13.52 14.83 3.50
N THR A 23 12.29 14.67 3.97
CA THR A 23 11.38 13.59 3.55
C THR A 23 10.56 13.90 2.29
N GLU A 24 11.15 14.48 1.24
CA GLU A 24 10.45 14.63 -0.06
C GLU A 24 11.28 14.18 -1.27
N GLN A 25 12.61 14.17 -1.16
CA GLN A 25 13.47 13.77 -2.29
C GLN A 25 13.99 12.34 -2.18
N GLU A 26 14.03 11.74 -0.99
CA GLU A 26 14.44 10.33 -0.84
C GLU A 26 13.31 9.33 -1.15
N PHE A 27 12.04 9.71 -0.99
CA PHE A 27 10.88 8.87 -1.36
C PHE A 27 10.72 8.66 -2.88
N LYS A 28 11.43 9.44 -3.72
CA LYS A 28 11.37 9.31 -5.19
C LYS A 28 12.30 8.24 -5.76
N LYS A 29 13.03 7.51 -4.92
CA LYS A 29 13.87 6.36 -5.31
C LYS A 29 13.24 5.01 -4.97
N GLU A 30 11.95 4.97 -4.67
CA GLU A 30 11.23 3.71 -4.72
C GLU A 30 11.00 3.36 -6.19
N LYS A 31 11.55 2.22 -6.62
CA LYS A 31 11.27 1.64 -7.93
C LYS A 31 9.75 1.66 -8.09
N HIS A 32 9.23 2.42 -9.05
CA HIS A 32 7.90 2.18 -9.57
C HIS A 32 7.92 0.75 -10.12
N ILE A 33 7.59 -0.23 -9.27
CA ILE A 33 7.10 -1.51 -9.74
C ILE A 33 5.84 -1.13 -10.48
N SER A 34 5.90 -1.11 -11.80
CA SER A 34 4.70 -0.91 -12.60
C SER A 34 3.76 -2.06 -12.21
N GLU A 35 2.67 -1.73 -11.53
CA GLU A 35 1.57 -2.64 -11.27
C GLU A 35 0.99 -3.04 -12.64
N LYS A 36 1.60 -4.07 -13.23
CA LYS A 36 1.24 -4.55 -14.54
C LYS A 36 0.31 -5.73 -14.36
N VAL A 37 -0.91 -5.59 -14.85
CA VAL A 37 -1.84 -6.71 -14.96
C VAL A 37 -1.32 -7.63 -16.06
N LEU A 38 -1.08 -8.90 -15.72
CA LEU A 38 -0.57 -9.92 -16.62
C LEU A 38 -1.56 -11.08 -16.68
N ASN A 39 -1.69 -11.67 -17.88
CA ASN A 39 -2.34 -12.98 -18.03
C ASN A 39 -1.24 -14.04 -17.98
N LEU A 40 -1.29 -14.90 -16.97
CA LEU A 40 -0.33 -15.97 -16.73
C LEU A 40 -1.04 -17.33 -16.77
N PRO A 41 -0.38 -18.40 -17.25
CA PRO A 41 -0.85 -19.77 -17.03
C PRO A 41 -0.96 -20.07 -15.54
N ILE A 42 -2.01 -20.78 -15.12
CA ILE A 42 -2.24 -21.09 -13.70
C ILE A 42 -1.10 -21.95 -13.10
N ASP A 43 -0.48 -22.79 -13.92
CA ASP A 43 0.60 -23.71 -13.50
C ASP A 43 1.91 -22.98 -13.17
N GLU A 44 2.05 -21.71 -13.55
CA GLU A 44 3.20 -20.88 -13.17
C GLU A 44 3.04 -20.24 -11.77
N ILE A 45 1.84 -20.32 -11.18
CA ILE A 45 1.53 -19.73 -9.88
C ILE A 45 1.57 -20.84 -8.83
N SER A 46 2.27 -20.58 -7.72
CA SER A 46 2.31 -21.49 -6.58
C SER A 46 2.05 -20.75 -5.27
N PRO A 47 1.43 -21.39 -4.26
CA PRO A 47 1.20 -20.75 -2.98
C PRO A 47 2.53 -20.46 -2.28
N ASN A 48 2.62 -19.29 -1.63
CA ASN A 48 3.77 -18.95 -0.80
C ASN A 48 3.91 -19.97 0.35
N LYS A 49 5.14 -20.43 0.61
CA LYS A 49 5.47 -21.37 1.70
C LYS A 49 5.03 -20.86 3.07
N ASP A 50 5.13 -19.55 3.26
CA ASP A 50 4.80 -18.87 4.52
C ASP A 50 3.37 -18.33 4.53
N GLN A 51 2.43 -18.97 3.80
CA GLN A 51 1.03 -18.54 3.81
C GLN A 51 0.40 -18.71 5.20
N PRO A 52 -0.04 -17.62 5.87
CA PRO A 52 -0.67 -17.73 7.18
C PRO A 52 -2.07 -18.37 7.15
N ARG A 53 -2.84 -18.19 6.07
CA ARG A 53 -4.16 -18.82 5.94
C ARG A 53 -4.00 -20.19 5.30
N LYS A 54 -4.34 -21.23 6.06
CA LYS A 54 -4.27 -22.64 5.63
C LYS A 54 -5.62 -23.31 5.50
N GLU A 55 -6.64 -22.76 6.15
CA GLU A 55 -7.98 -23.32 6.15
C GLU A 55 -8.94 -22.39 5.40
N PHE A 56 -9.80 -23.02 4.61
CA PHE A 56 -10.90 -22.39 3.92
C PHE A 56 -12.19 -23.10 4.30
N ASP A 57 -13.25 -22.32 4.38
CA ASP A 57 -14.62 -22.83 4.47
C ASP A 57 -14.98 -23.46 3.11
N GLN A 58 -15.32 -24.74 3.12
CA GLN A 58 -15.52 -25.52 1.90
C GLN A 58 -16.74 -25.03 1.12
N ASP A 59 -17.84 -24.70 1.81
CA ASP A 59 -19.08 -24.25 1.18
C ASP A 59 -18.85 -22.91 0.46
N LYS A 60 -18.10 -22.00 1.10
CA LYS A 60 -17.73 -20.71 0.48
C LYS A 60 -16.75 -20.86 -0.69
N LEU A 61 -15.87 -21.86 -0.64
CA LEU A 61 -14.93 -22.13 -1.73
C LEU A 61 -15.67 -22.66 -2.96
N GLU A 62 -16.67 -23.52 -2.77
CA GLU A 62 -17.54 -24.00 -3.84
C GLU A 62 -18.38 -22.87 -4.44
N GLU A 63 -18.97 -22.01 -3.60
CA GLU A 63 -19.71 -20.83 -4.06
C GLU A 63 -18.82 -19.90 -4.92
N LEU A 64 -17.58 -19.65 -4.47
CA LEU A 64 -16.62 -18.83 -5.22
C LEU A 64 -16.24 -19.49 -6.55
N ALA A 65 -16.00 -20.80 -6.55
CA ALA A 65 -15.65 -21.53 -7.78
C ALA A 65 -16.79 -21.46 -8.81
N GLN A 66 -18.04 -21.62 -8.37
CA GLN A 66 -19.20 -21.48 -9.25
C GLN A 66 -19.33 -20.05 -9.80
N SER A 67 -19.13 -19.04 -8.95
CA SER A 67 -19.15 -17.63 -9.38
C SER A 67 -18.07 -17.31 -10.43
N ILE A 68 -16.85 -17.83 -10.23
CA ILE A 68 -15.74 -17.69 -11.19
C ILE A 68 -16.05 -18.43 -12.50
N ALA A 69 -16.69 -19.59 -12.45
CA ALA A 69 -17.08 -20.33 -13.66
C ALA A 69 -18.11 -19.56 -14.51
N GLU A 70 -19.04 -18.85 -13.87
CA GLU A 70 -20.09 -18.08 -14.54
C GLU A 70 -19.61 -16.72 -15.05
N ASN A 71 -18.81 -15.99 -14.25
CA ASN A 71 -18.48 -14.58 -14.49
C ASN A 71 -17.00 -14.35 -14.81
N GLY A 72 -16.15 -15.37 -14.65
CA GLY A 72 -14.71 -15.23 -14.67
C GLY A 72 -14.14 -14.61 -13.40
N VAL A 73 -12.83 -14.37 -13.41
CA VAL A 73 -12.13 -13.70 -12.30
C VAL A 73 -12.33 -12.20 -12.42
N LEU A 74 -13.11 -11.62 -11.50
CA LEU A 74 -13.46 -10.19 -11.53
C LEU A 74 -12.29 -9.27 -11.18
N GLN A 75 -11.42 -9.71 -10.26
CA GLN A 75 -10.29 -8.92 -9.76
C GLN A 75 -8.98 -9.65 -10.02
N PRO A 76 -7.93 -8.97 -10.51
CA PRO A 76 -6.60 -9.56 -10.63
C PRO A 76 -6.10 -10.11 -9.30
N ILE A 77 -5.43 -11.26 -9.35
CA ILE A 77 -4.83 -11.91 -8.18
C ILE A 77 -3.42 -11.36 -8.00
N ILE A 78 -3.05 -11.05 -6.76
CA ILE A 78 -1.69 -10.67 -6.40
C ILE A 78 -0.86 -11.95 -6.24
N VAL A 79 0.24 -12.02 -6.98
CA VAL A 79 1.17 -13.16 -7.02
C VAL A 79 2.60 -12.70 -6.81
#